data_AF-A0A182TE64-F1
#
_entry.id   AF-A0A182TE64-F1
#
_cell.length_a   1.000
_cell.length_b   1.000
_cell.length_c   1.000
_cell.angle_alpha   90.00
_cell.angle_beta   90.00
_cell.angle_gamma   90.00
#
_symmetry.space_group_name_H-M   'P 1'
#
loop_
_entity.id
_entity.type
_entity.pdbx_description
1 polymer ?
#
loop_
_entity_poly.entity_id
_entity_poly.type
_entity_poly.pdbx_seq_one_letter_code
_entity_poly.pdbx_strand_id
1 'polypeptide(L)'
;MAPPNNECSYEVINNVATATEELAQQRSTENDASKTQMDWETPGAQGLYDPQNEHEACGVGFIVSIEGKPNHKILRDAQTLSIRMNHRGACACDNDTGDGAGVCTSIPHDLYAKEL
;
A
#
# COMPACT_ATOMS: atom_id res chain seq x y z
N MET A 1 7.39 5.19 16.87
CA MET A 1 8.62 4.46 17.21
C MET A 1 8.41 2.98 16.89
N ALA A 2 8.76 2.55 15.67
CA ALA A 2 8.77 1.13 15.31
C ALA A 2 10.24 0.67 15.22
N PRO A 3 10.60 -0.52 15.74
CA PRO A 3 11.98 -0.98 15.71
C PRO A 3 12.43 -1.31 14.27
N PRO A 4 13.74 -1.21 13.99
CA PRO A 4 14.30 -1.66 12.71
C PRO A 4 14.37 -3.20 12.68
N ASN A 5 14.75 -3.74 11.52
CA ASN A 5 15.03 -5.17 11.29
C ASN A 5 13.77 -6.07 11.23
N ASN A 6 13.02 -6.01 10.12
CA ASN A 6 12.47 -7.25 9.58
C ASN A 6 12.49 -7.19 8.06
N GLU A 7 13.26 -8.09 7.45
CA GLU A 7 13.46 -8.15 6.00
C GLU A 7 12.11 -8.37 5.31
N CYS A 8 11.67 -7.39 4.52
CA CYS A 8 10.57 -7.60 3.59
C CYS A 8 11.14 -8.31 2.37
N SER A 9 11.32 -9.63 2.49
CA SER A 9 11.73 -10.52 1.40
C SER A 9 10.62 -10.62 0.35
N TYR A 10 10.53 -9.58 -0.47
CA TYR A 10 9.72 -9.55 -1.67
C TYR A 10 10.41 -10.43 -2.73
N GLU A 11 10.12 -11.73 -2.73
CA GLU A 11 10.46 -12.58 -3.87
C GLU A 11 9.63 -12.13 -5.08
N VAL A 12 10.25 -11.26 -5.90
CA VAL A 12 9.68 -10.79 -7.17
C VAL A 12 9.71 -11.94 -8.17
N ILE A 13 8.65 -12.74 -8.17
CA ILE A 13 8.38 -13.66 -9.27
C ILE A 13 7.96 -12.83 -10.48
N ASN A 14 8.90 -12.60 -11.42
CA ASN A 14 8.70 -12.91 -12.84
C ASN A 14 9.93 -12.60 -13.70
N ASN A 15 10.30 -13.55 -14.55
CA ASN A 15 11.36 -13.42 -15.55
C ASN A 15 10.88 -12.59 -16.76
N VAL A 16 11.63 -11.55 -17.14
CA VAL A 16 11.76 -11.07 -18.53
C VAL A 16 13.23 -10.77 -18.79
N ALA A 17 13.72 -11.14 -19.98
CA ALA A 17 15.15 -11.20 -20.28
C ALA A 17 15.63 -10.12 -21.26
N THR A 18 16.93 -9.81 -21.15
CA THR A 18 17.88 -9.32 -22.18
C THR A 18 17.80 -7.90 -22.75
N ALA A 19 19.02 -7.34 -22.94
CA ALA A 19 19.41 -6.13 -23.71
C ALA A 19 18.92 -4.77 -23.18
N THR A 20 19.71 -3.70 -23.08
CA THR A 20 21.17 -3.44 -23.08
C THR A 20 21.42 -2.18 -22.18
N GLU A 21 22.56 -1.50 -22.01
CA GLU A 21 23.88 -1.45 -22.67
C GLU A 21 24.99 -0.99 -21.69
N GLU A 22 26.21 -0.75 -22.16
CA GLU A 22 27.31 -0.16 -21.37
C GLU A 22 27.49 1.36 -21.63
N LEU A 23 28.41 1.98 -20.86
CA LEU A 23 29.12 3.27 -21.11
C LEU A 23 28.45 4.58 -20.64
N ALA A 24 28.94 5.14 -19.52
CA ALA A 24 29.30 6.56 -19.38
C ALA A 24 30.06 6.86 -18.06
N GLN A 25 31.34 6.51 -17.97
CA GLN A 25 32.25 7.00 -16.93
C GLN A 25 32.87 8.33 -17.38
N GLN A 26 32.67 9.47 -16.67
CA GLN A 26 33.67 10.57 -16.52
C GLN A 26 33.21 11.83 -15.73
N ARG A 27 33.56 11.85 -14.43
CA ARG A 27 34.33 12.90 -13.70
C ARG A 27 34.23 14.41 -14.11
N SER A 28 33.63 15.22 -13.23
CA SER A 28 34.14 16.53 -12.73
C SER A 28 33.26 17.02 -11.57
N THR A 29 33.73 16.97 -10.31
CA THR A 29 34.27 18.11 -9.55
C THR A 29 33.41 19.38 -9.57
N GLU A 30 32.63 19.63 -8.51
CA GLU A 30 32.90 20.71 -7.53
C GLU A 30 31.93 20.62 -6.33
N ASN A 31 32.39 21.08 -5.16
CA ASN A 31 31.59 21.10 -3.93
C ASN A 31 30.79 22.41 -3.86
N ASP A 32 29.48 22.32 -3.63
CA ASP A 32 28.77 23.34 -2.86
C ASP A 32 28.25 22.72 -1.57
N ALA A 33 28.62 23.32 -0.44
CA ALA A 33 28.47 22.75 0.88
C ALA A 33 27.40 23.49 1.67
N SER A 34 26.14 23.06 1.52
CA SER A 34 25.17 22.92 2.63
C SER A 34 23.74 22.70 2.13
N LYS A 35 23.35 21.43 2.01
CA LYS A 35 21.96 21.02 2.26
C LYS A 35 21.97 19.90 3.29
N THR A 36 21.56 20.22 4.51
CA THR A 36 21.28 19.23 5.55
C THR A 36 20.01 18.49 5.15
N GLN A 37 20.13 17.53 4.24
CA GLN A 37 18.99 16.83 3.67
C GLN A 37 18.46 15.78 4.64
N MET A 38 17.48 16.18 5.46
CA MET A 38 16.50 15.29 6.06
C MET A 38 15.19 16.06 6.30
N ASP A 39 14.33 16.08 5.29
CA ASP A 39 12.89 16.21 5.43
C ASP A 39 12.25 15.39 4.29
N TRP A 40 11.16 14.67 4.59
CA TRP A 40 10.40 13.94 3.57
C TRP A 40 9.45 14.94 2.89
N GLU A 41 9.96 15.63 1.87
CA GLU A 41 9.13 16.49 1.01
C GLU A 41 8.20 15.63 0.16
N THR A 42 6.95 16.06 0.00
CA THR A 42 6.00 15.43 -0.95
C THR A 42 6.57 15.53 -2.37
N PRO A 43 6.42 14.48 -3.21
CA PRO A 43 6.92 14.54 -4.57
C PRO A 43 6.25 15.68 -5.34
N GLY A 44 6.97 16.27 -6.30
CA GLY A 44 6.40 17.31 -7.16
C GLY A 44 5.26 16.79 -8.05
N ALA A 45 4.47 17.71 -8.62
CA ALA A 45 3.43 17.35 -9.57
C ALA A 45 4.00 16.58 -10.77
N GLN A 46 3.44 15.41 -11.06
CA GLN A 46 3.97 14.46 -12.03
C GLN A 46 2.86 13.66 -12.71
N GLY A 47 2.72 13.80 -14.03
CA GLY A 47 1.64 13.17 -14.78
C GLY A 47 0.26 13.67 -14.34
N LEU A 48 -0.60 12.76 -13.86
CA LEU A 48 -1.92 13.09 -13.27
C LEU A 48 -1.87 13.40 -11.76
N TYR A 49 -0.72 13.26 -11.11
CA TYR A 49 -0.57 13.57 -9.69
C TYR A 49 -0.29 15.07 -9.48
N ASP A 50 -1.15 15.71 -8.68
CA ASP A 50 -1.01 17.09 -8.20
C ASP A 50 -1.02 17.07 -6.66
N PRO A 51 0.06 17.51 -5.99
CA PRO A 51 0.14 17.57 -4.53
C PRO A 51 -0.99 18.37 -3.87
N GLN A 52 -1.61 19.33 -4.56
CA GLN A 52 -2.74 20.09 -4.02
C GLN A 52 -4.01 19.25 -3.82
N ASN A 53 -4.11 18.09 -4.48
CA ASN A 53 -5.20 17.14 -4.30
C ASN A 53 -4.87 16.06 -3.25
N GLU A 54 -3.66 16.04 -2.69
CA GLU A 54 -3.29 15.10 -1.63
C GLU A 54 -3.93 15.49 -0.31
N HIS A 55 -4.93 14.71 0.12
CA HIS A 55 -5.64 14.86 1.38
C HIS A 55 -5.37 13.65 2.27
N GLU A 56 -5.45 13.84 3.60
CA GLU A 56 -5.45 12.72 4.56
C GLU A 56 -6.72 11.87 4.37
N ALA A 57 -6.61 10.83 3.56
CA ALA A 57 -7.69 9.89 3.28
C ALA A 57 -7.56 8.62 4.12
N CYS A 58 -8.68 8.21 4.73
CA CYS A 58 -8.85 6.87 5.30
C CYS A 58 -8.51 5.81 4.23
N GLY A 59 -7.85 4.74 4.64
CA GLY A 59 -7.40 3.70 3.71
C GLY A 59 -8.56 2.96 3.04
N VAL A 60 -8.64 3.02 1.72
CA VAL A 60 -9.60 2.27 0.89
C VAL A 60 -8.88 1.26 -0.01
N GLY A 61 -9.56 0.17 -0.35
CA GLY A 61 -9.04 -0.84 -1.27
C GLY A 61 -10.11 -1.87 -1.64
N PHE A 62 -9.85 -2.64 -2.69
CA PHE A 62 -10.74 -3.68 -3.20
C PHE A 62 -9.94 -4.91 -3.59
N ILE A 63 -10.60 -6.07 -3.58
CA ILE A 63 -10.02 -7.36 -3.98
C ILE A 63 -11.02 -8.09 -4.85
N VAL A 64 -10.56 -8.65 -5.97
CA VAL A 64 -11.40 -9.30 -6.97
C VAL A 64 -10.81 -10.64 -7.39
N SER A 65 -11.66 -11.64 -7.57
CA SER A 65 -11.31 -12.91 -8.20
C SER A 65 -11.34 -12.75 -9.71
N ILE A 66 -10.17 -12.80 -10.36
CA ILE A 66 -10.06 -12.67 -11.83
C ILE A 66 -10.82 -13.80 -12.54
N GLU A 67 -10.94 -14.98 -11.92
CA GLU A 67 -11.75 -16.10 -12.42
C GLU A 67 -13.26 -15.89 -12.31
N GLY A 68 -13.74 -14.82 -11.66
CA GLY A 68 -15.16 -14.56 -11.41
C GLY A 68 -15.83 -15.52 -10.41
N LYS A 69 -15.10 -16.52 -9.90
CA LYS A 69 -15.63 -17.48 -8.92
C LYS A 69 -15.63 -16.90 -7.50
N PRO A 70 -16.74 -17.02 -6.74
CA PRO A 70 -16.76 -16.65 -5.33
C PRO A 70 -15.85 -17.58 -4.53
N ASN A 71 -15.08 -17.04 -3.60
CA ASN A 71 -14.25 -17.82 -2.68
C ASN A 71 -14.08 -17.09 -1.33
N HIS A 72 -13.80 -17.85 -0.26
CA HIS A 72 -13.57 -17.30 1.07
C HIS A 72 -12.20 -16.61 1.23
N LYS A 73 -11.24 -16.90 0.34
CA LYS A 73 -9.89 -16.30 0.37
C LYS A 73 -9.97 -14.78 0.18
N ILE A 74 -10.84 -14.27 -0.71
CA ILE A 74 -11.08 -12.84 -0.92
C ILE A 74 -11.37 -12.12 0.41
N LEU A 75 -12.17 -12.72 1.30
CA LEU A 75 -12.48 -12.13 2.61
C LEU A 75 -11.27 -12.11 3.55
N ARG A 76 -10.41 -13.14 3.50
CA ARG A 76 -9.16 -13.19 4.27
C ARG A 76 -8.11 -12.21 3.75
N ASP A 77 -8.03 -12.06 2.44
CA ASP A 77 -7.20 -11.06 1.79
C ASP A 77 -7.71 -9.65 2.14
N ALA A 78 -9.02 -9.43 2.17
CA ALA A 78 -9.63 -8.14 2.53
C ALA A 78 -9.42 -7.78 4.01
N GLN A 79 -9.52 -8.76 4.92
CA GLN A 79 -9.11 -8.61 6.32
C GLN A 79 -7.63 -8.18 6.41
N THR A 80 -6.75 -8.83 5.64
CA THR A 80 -5.32 -8.50 5.61
C THR A 80 -5.08 -7.08 5.09
N LEU A 81 -5.76 -6.68 4.01
CA LEU A 81 -5.72 -5.33 3.45
C LEU A 81 -6.15 -4.29 4.49
N SER A 82 -7.27 -4.51 5.19
CA SER A 82 -7.76 -3.61 6.24
C SER A 82 -6.75 -3.45 7.38
N ILE A 83 -6.13 -4.54 7.86
CA ILE A 83 -5.07 -4.49 8.88
C ILE A 83 -3.86 -3.68 8.41
N ARG A 84 -3.46 -3.77 7.13
CA ARG A 84 -2.36 -2.96 6.59
C ARG A 84 -2.70 -1.46 6.55
N MET A 85 -3.97 -1.09 6.51
CA MET A 85 -4.43 0.31 6.55
C MET A 85 -4.61 0.87 7.97
N ASN A 86 -4.34 0.10 9.04
CA ASN A 86 -4.51 0.56 10.43
C ASN A 86 -3.73 1.84 10.77
N HIS A 87 -2.59 2.08 10.10
CA HIS A 87 -1.81 3.31 10.23
C HIS A 87 -2.49 4.58 9.68
N ARG A 88 -3.64 4.44 8.99
CA ARG A 88 -4.50 5.50 8.47
C ARG A 88 -5.86 5.55 9.16
N GLY A 89 -6.04 4.79 10.24
CA GLY A 89 -7.25 4.81 11.06
C GLY A 89 -7.13 5.79 12.21
N ALA A 90 -8.23 6.44 12.59
CA ALA A 90 -8.33 7.14 13.85
C ALA A 90 -8.66 6.16 14.99
N CYS A 91 -8.01 6.36 16.14
CA CYS A 91 -8.29 5.64 17.39
C CYS A 91 -8.70 6.61 18.51
N ALA A 92 -9.47 6.12 19.47
CA ALA A 92 -9.80 6.83 20.69
C ALA A 92 -8.63 6.81 21.70
N CYS A 93 -8.81 7.50 22.82
CA CYS A 93 -7.80 7.62 23.87
C CYS A 93 -7.53 6.31 24.66
N ASP A 94 -8.29 5.25 24.41
CA ASP A 94 -8.12 3.93 25.01
C ASP A 94 -7.15 3.01 24.23
N ASN A 95 -6.76 3.40 23.01
CA ASN A 95 -5.93 2.61 22.09
C ASN A 95 -6.52 1.22 21.74
N ASP A 96 -7.85 1.07 21.84
CA ASP A 96 -8.60 -0.16 21.52
C ASP A 96 -9.79 0.16 20.60
N THR A 97 -10.49 1.28 20.85
CA THR A 97 -11.61 1.74 20.03
C THR A 97 -11.11 2.49 18.80
N GLY A 98 -11.47 2.01 17.60
CA GLY A 98 -11.31 2.73 16.33
C GLY A 98 -12.60 3.43 15.88
N ASP A 99 -12.48 4.44 15.02
CA ASP A 99 -13.62 5.17 14.43
C ASP A 99 -14.52 4.25 13.56
N GLY A 100 -13.89 3.36 12.77
CA GLY A 100 -14.62 2.31 12.06
C GLY A 100 -13.78 1.54 11.03
N ALA A 101 -14.19 0.31 10.76
CA ALA A 101 -13.68 -0.51 9.66
C ALA A 101 -14.82 -1.40 9.11
N GLY A 102 -14.79 -1.70 7.82
CA GLY A 102 -15.82 -2.51 7.18
C GLY A 102 -15.43 -3.06 5.81
N VAL A 103 -16.19 -4.02 5.31
CA VAL A 103 -16.01 -4.62 3.99
C VAL A 103 -17.38 -4.77 3.31
N CYS A 104 -17.47 -4.37 2.05
CA CYS A 104 -18.63 -4.63 1.21
C CYS A 104 -18.39 -5.91 0.40
N THR A 105 -19.39 -6.79 0.33
CA THR A 105 -19.28 -8.12 -0.30
C THR A 105 -20.55 -8.44 -1.08
N SER A 106 -20.50 -9.42 -1.99
CA SER A 106 -21.70 -10.02 -2.54
C SER A 106 -22.45 -10.81 -1.45
N ILE A 107 -23.77 -10.92 -1.58
CA ILE A 107 -24.61 -11.67 -0.63
C ILE A 107 -24.15 -13.15 -0.55
N PRO A 108 -23.73 -13.67 0.62
CA PRO A 108 -23.34 -15.06 0.79
C PRO A 108 -24.57 -15.98 0.80
N HIS A 109 -25.06 -16.35 -0.38
CA HIS A 109 -26.29 -17.15 -0.53
C HIS A 109 -26.24 -18.47 0.27
N ASP A 110 -25.16 -19.24 0.16
CA ASP A 110 -24.97 -20.53 0.85
C ASP A 110 -24.89 -20.44 2.38
N LEU A 111 -24.73 -19.21 2.93
CA LEU A 111 -24.81 -18.96 4.36
C LEU A 111 -26.27 -18.75 4.76
N TYR A 112 -26.96 -17.81 4.11
CA TYR A 112 -28.37 -17.51 4.42
C TYR A 112 -29.31 -18.68 4.11
N ALA A 113 -29.05 -19.46 3.06
CA ALA A 113 -29.87 -20.61 2.68
C ALA A 113 -29.80 -21.80 3.67
N LYS A 114 -28.95 -21.74 4.71
CA LYS A 114 -28.89 -22.74 5.79
C LYS A 114 -29.67 -22.34 7.04
N GLU A 115 -30.00 -21.05 7.16
CA GLU A 115 -30.70 -20.45 8.30
C GLU A 115 -32.21 -20.25 8.02
N LEU A 116 -32.69 -20.77 6.86
CA LEU A 116 -34.06 -20.70 6.35
C LEU A 116 -34.65 -22.11 6.16
#